data_AF-A0A316NZU6-F1
#
_entry.id   AF-A0A316NZU6-F1
#
_cell.length_a   1.000
_cell.length_b   1.000
_cell.length_c   1.000
_cell.angle_alpha   90.00
_cell.angle_beta   90.00
_cell.angle_gamma   90.00
#
_symmetry.space_group_name_H-M   'P 1'
#
loop_
_entity.id
_entity.type
_entity.pdbx_description
1 polymer ?
#
loop_
_entity_poly.entity_id
_entity_poly.type
_entity_poly.pdbx_seq_one_letter_code
_entity_poly.pdbx_strand_id
1 'polypeptide(L)'
;MHARVLVNDNDKQEESWEVLMGSYENEAAMVEAGTATRGHTMRMYFEEVDAGLTDETSHLKHRPDYSRSLLAPENDDIYREFCRYVDMEEPRFFDKVQDPISVEGHTAADVYLAMISHNDRIVAIDGAAVYAMLANLRKNPELYSKVLDFRPTCYQSGCGMKDAAFDAGYYGERRFPKA
;
A
#
# COMPACT_ATOMS: atom_id res chain seq x y z
N MET A 1 -13.94 5.13 -10.87
CA MET A 1 -14.85 6.25 -11.23
C MET A 1 -16.11 6.06 -10.39
N HIS A 2 -16.18 6.69 -9.22
CA HIS A 2 -17.34 6.59 -8.32
C HIS A 2 -18.13 7.90 -8.43
N ALA A 3 -19.41 7.80 -8.78
CA ALA A 3 -20.30 8.94 -9.00
C ALA A 3 -21.32 9.03 -7.85
N ARG A 4 -21.61 10.24 -7.38
CA ARG A 4 -22.67 10.48 -6.41
C ARG A 4 -23.60 11.57 -6.96
N VAL A 5 -24.88 11.25 -7.09
CA VAL A 5 -25.91 12.21 -7.53
C VAL A 5 -26.38 12.99 -6.31
N LEU A 6 -26.26 14.31 -6.34
CA LEU A 6 -26.93 15.20 -5.38
C LEU A 6 -28.20 15.75 -6.01
N VAL A 7 -29.32 15.57 -5.33
CA VAL A 7 -30.63 16.12 -5.70
C VAL A 7 -30.82 17.41 -4.91
N ASN A 8 -31.12 18.52 -5.58
CA ASN A 8 -31.50 19.79 -4.93
C ASN A 8 -33.01 20.05 -5.11
N ASP A 9 -33.61 20.79 -4.16
CA ASP A 9 -35.05 20.95 -3.91
C ASP A 9 -35.86 21.69 -5.02
N ASN A 10 -35.35 21.78 -6.25
CA ASN A 10 -35.93 22.62 -7.31
C ASN A 10 -36.20 21.89 -8.65
N ASP A 11 -36.26 20.56 -8.67
CA ASP A 11 -36.61 19.71 -9.83
C ASP A 11 -35.80 19.97 -11.13
N LYS A 12 -34.72 20.74 -11.05
CA LYS A 12 -33.75 20.93 -12.13
C LYS A 12 -32.58 20.00 -11.89
N GLN A 13 -32.49 18.95 -12.70
CA GLN A 13 -31.29 18.13 -12.80
C GLN A 13 -30.16 18.99 -13.39
N GLU A 14 -29.38 19.63 -12.54
CA GLU A 14 -28.04 20.10 -12.91
C GLU A 14 -27.09 18.93 -12.71
N GLU A 15 -26.63 18.31 -13.80
CA GLU A 15 -25.48 17.40 -13.76
C GLU A 15 -24.23 18.21 -13.38
N SER A 16 -24.00 18.40 -12.09
CA SER A 16 -22.72 18.89 -11.60
C SER A 16 -21.72 17.74 -11.60
N TRP A 17 -20.85 17.70 -12.59
CA TRP A 17 -19.71 16.80 -12.62
C TRP A 17 -18.64 17.31 -11.66
N GLU A 18 -18.80 17.07 -10.36
CA GLU A 18 -17.65 17.18 -9.46
C GLU A 18 -16.67 16.08 -9.82
N VAL A 19 -15.61 16.46 -10.54
CA VAL A 19 -14.40 15.65 -10.59
C VAL A 19 -13.86 15.65 -9.16
N LEU A 20 -14.15 14.59 -8.40
CA LEU A 20 -13.47 14.33 -7.14
C LEU A 20 -11.98 14.19 -7.49
N MET A 21 -11.21 15.22 -7.18
CA MET A 21 -9.76 15.20 -7.34
C MET A 21 -9.21 14.02 -6.52
N GLY A 22 -8.30 13.25 -7.11
CA GLY A 22 -7.61 12.17 -6.40
C GLY A 22 -6.80 12.74 -5.23
N SER A 23 -6.43 11.88 -4.29
CA SER A 23 -5.68 12.31 -3.10
C SER A 23 -4.33 12.96 -3.45
N TYR A 24 -3.71 12.58 -4.57
CA TYR A 24 -2.49 13.22 -5.06
C TYR A 24 -2.76 14.67 -5.51
N GLU A 25 -3.77 14.91 -6.35
CA GLU A 25 -4.11 16.24 -6.83
C GLU A 25 -4.58 17.15 -5.69
N ASN A 26 -5.35 16.61 -4.74
CA ASN A 26 -5.78 17.33 -3.56
C ASN A 26 -4.57 17.73 -2.67
N GLU A 27 -3.64 16.80 -2.42
CA GLU A 27 -2.40 17.11 -1.72
C GLU A 27 -1.60 18.20 -2.44
N ALA A 28 -1.43 18.10 -3.76
CA ALA A 28 -0.69 19.08 -4.54
C ALA A 28 -1.30 20.49 -4.40
N ALA A 29 -2.63 20.61 -4.46
CA ALA A 29 -3.33 21.87 -4.27
C ALA A 29 -3.13 22.44 -2.84
N MET A 30 -3.16 21.59 -1.81
CA MET A 30 -2.91 22.01 -0.43
C MET A 30 -1.46 22.45 -0.20
N VAL A 31 -0.50 21.78 -0.84
CA VAL A 31 0.91 22.16 -0.79
C VAL A 31 1.13 23.51 -1.49
N GLU A 32 0.50 23.73 -2.65
CA GLU A 32 0.56 25.01 -3.37
C GLU A 32 -0.08 26.15 -2.57
N ALA A 33 -1.20 25.88 -1.89
CA ALA A 33 -1.86 26.83 -0.99
C ALA A 33 -1.10 27.06 0.33
N GLY A 34 -0.02 26.31 0.59
CA GLY A 34 0.76 26.40 1.83
C GLY A 34 0.04 25.85 3.07
N THR A 35 -1.03 25.07 2.89
CA THR A 35 -1.83 24.47 3.98
C THR A 35 -1.40 23.05 4.32
N ALA A 36 -0.59 22.41 3.47
CA ALA A 36 -0.01 21.09 3.74
C ALA A 36 1.44 20.96 3.25
N THR A 37 2.06 19.82 3.54
CA THR A 37 3.38 19.43 3.02
C THR A 37 3.27 18.08 2.31
N ARG A 38 4.23 17.79 1.41
CA ARG A 38 4.35 16.48 0.76
C ARG A 38 4.26 15.34 1.78
N GLY A 39 3.52 14.29 1.45
CA GLY A 39 3.22 13.19 2.36
C GLY A 39 1.99 13.42 3.24
N HIS A 40 1.16 14.43 2.94
CA HIS A 40 -0.10 14.66 3.64
C HIS A 40 -1.06 13.47 3.50
N THR A 41 -1.30 12.99 2.29
CA THR A 41 -2.12 11.81 2.01
C THR A 41 -1.61 10.58 2.75
N MET A 42 -0.29 10.42 2.85
CA MET A 42 0.30 9.29 3.59
C MET A 42 0.05 9.40 5.10
N ARG A 43 0.09 10.63 5.67
CA ARG A 43 -0.26 10.85 7.08
C ARG A 43 -1.74 10.55 7.33
N MET A 44 -2.64 11.02 6.46
CA MET A 44 -4.07 10.72 6.58
C MET A 44 -4.34 9.22 6.47
N TYR A 45 -3.65 8.52 5.55
CA TYR A 45 -3.69 7.07 5.45
C TYR A 45 -3.25 6.38 6.75
N PHE A 46 -2.18 6.86 7.40
CA PHE A 46 -1.77 6.30 8.69
C PHE A 46 -2.76 6.58 9.81
N GLU A 47 -3.39 7.75 9.84
CA GLU A 47 -4.46 8.04 10.80
C GLU A 47 -5.66 7.10 10.63
N GLU A 48 -6.04 6.80 9.38
CA GLU A 48 -7.08 5.83 9.06
C GLU A 48 -6.70 4.41 9.52
N VAL A 49 -5.50 3.94 9.18
CA VAL A 49 -5.00 2.61 9.59
C VAL A 49 -4.91 2.51 11.12
N ASP A 50 -4.40 3.56 11.78
CA ASP A 50 -4.22 3.58 13.23
C ASP A 50 -5.55 3.66 13.98
N ALA A 51 -6.60 4.24 13.39
CA ALA A 51 -7.96 4.23 13.94
C ALA A 51 -8.57 2.81 13.98
N GLY A 52 -8.12 1.92 13.10
CA GLY A 52 -8.51 0.50 13.09
C GLY A 52 -7.74 -0.37 14.09
N LEU A 53 -6.68 0.14 14.73
CA LEU A 53 -5.86 -0.64 15.67
C LEU A 53 -6.48 -0.65 17.08
N THR A 54 -6.47 -1.82 17.72
CA THR A 54 -6.83 -1.97 19.14
C THR A 54 -5.68 -1.56 20.05
N ASP A 55 -5.95 -1.22 21.32
CA ASP A 55 -4.93 -0.83 22.31
C ASP A 55 -3.79 -1.86 22.45
N GLU A 56 -4.12 -3.15 22.34
CA GLU A 56 -3.18 -4.28 22.41
C GLU A 56 -2.16 -4.29 21.25
N THR A 57 -2.53 -3.72 20.10
CA THR A 57 -1.70 -3.66 18.89
C THR A 57 -1.01 -2.31 18.68
N SER A 58 -1.18 -1.37 19.61
CA SER A 58 -0.63 0.00 19.52
C SER A 58 0.90 0.07 19.43
N HIS A 59 1.61 -0.94 19.94
CA HIS A 59 3.07 -1.05 19.83
C HIS A 59 3.55 -1.26 18.37
N LEU A 60 2.64 -1.59 17.46
CA LEU A 60 2.89 -1.74 16.02
C LEU A 60 2.73 -0.42 15.23
N LYS A 61 2.49 0.71 15.90
CA LYS A 61 2.35 2.04 15.28
C LYS A 61 3.67 2.67 14.84
N HIS A 62 4.83 2.05 15.11
CA HIS A 62 6.11 2.59 14.68
C HIS A 62 6.19 2.60 13.14
N ARG A 63 6.27 3.79 12.53
CA ARG A 63 6.44 3.97 11.08
C ARG A 63 7.87 4.46 10.77
N PRO A 64 8.55 3.90 9.76
CA PRO A 64 9.80 4.46 9.25
C PRO A 64 9.63 5.90 8.74
N ASP A 65 10.73 6.66 8.72
CA ASP A 65 10.77 7.94 8.00
C ASP A 65 10.90 7.67 6.49
N TYR A 66 9.85 8.01 5.75
CA TYR A 66 9.76 7.83 4.30
C TYR A 66 10.25 9.05 3.49
N SER A 67 10.74 10.11 4.16
CA SER A 67 11.20 11.35 3.52
C SER A 67 12.27 11.13 2.44
N ARG A 68 13.14 10.13 2.64
CA ARG A 68 14.27 9.80 1.74
C ARG A 68 14.01 8.62 0.79
N SER A 69 12.79 8.06 0.83
CA SER A 69 12.35 6.95 -0.02
C SER A 69 11.10 7.34 -0.79
N LEU A 70 9.92 6.91 -0.34
CA LEU A 70 8.65 7.11 -1.04
C LEU A 70 8.34 8.60 -1.27
N LEU A 71 8.66 9.46 -0.31
CA LEU A 71 8.39 10.90 -0.43
C LEU A 71 9.50 11.67 -1.16
N ALA A 72 10.58 11.02 -1.58
CA ALA A 72 11.64 11.70 -2.32
C ALA A 72 11.11 12.18 -3.69
N PRO A 73 11.47 13.39 -4.17
CA PRO A 73 10.95 13.94 -5.43
C PRO A 73 11.19 13.04 -6.66
N GLU A 74 12.29 12.28 -6.67
CA GLU A 74 12.63 11.33 -7.72
C GLU A 74 11.70 10.10 -7.80
N ASN A 75 10.85 9.91 -6.78
CA ASN A 75 9.88 8.82 -6.69
C ASN A 75 8.43 9.32 -6.79
N ASP A 76 8.22 10.47 -7.42
CA ASP A 76 6.89 11.09 -7.49
C ASP A 76 5.84 10.25 -8.24
N ASP A 77 6.24 9.53 -9.28
CA ASP A 77 5.40 8.56 -9.98
C ASP A 77 4.98 7.39 -9.07
N ILE A 78 5.90 6.88 -8.24
CA ILE A 78 5.62 5.86 -7.21
C ILE A 78 4.67 6.43 -6.16
N TYR A 79 4.91 7.67 -5.72
CA TYR A 79 4.07 8.33 -4.73
C TYR A 79 2.65 8.58 -5.27
N ARG A 80 2.53 8.99 -6.53
CA ARG A 80 1.24 9.12 -7.21
C ARG A 80 0.50 7.79 -7.29
N GLU A 81 1.22 6.69 -7.54
CA GLU A 81 0.59 5.37 -7.49
C GLU A 81 0.12 4.98 -6.09
N PHE A 82 0.90 5.28 -5.05
CA PHE A 82 0.45 5.12 -3.67
C PHE A 82 -0.84 5.91 -3.40
N CYS A 83 -0.95 7.16 -3.87
CA CYS A 83 -2.18 7.94 -3.76
C CYS A 83 -3.35 7.28 -4.50
N ARG A 84 -3.14 6.75 -5.72
CA ARG A 84 -4.17 5.98 -6.44
C ARG A 84 -4.60 4.74 -5.66
N TYR A 85 -3.68 4.11 -4.93
CA TYR A 85 -4.01 3.00 -4.05
C TYR A 85 -4.86 3.44 -2.84
N VAL A 86 -4.53 4.58 -2.22
CA VAL A 86 -5.32 5.16 -1.11
C VAL A 86 -6.73 5.55 -1.56
N ASP A 87 -6.87 6.04 -2.79
CA ASP A 87 -8.14 6.46 -3.41
C ASP A 87 -9.10 5.30 -3.71
N MET A 88 -8.64 4.04 -3.64
CA MET A 88 -9.51 2.89 -3.81
C MET A 88 -10.45 2.70 -2.61
N GLU A 89 -11.65 2.19 -2.88
CA GLU A 89 -12.55 1.73 -1.82
C GLU A 89 -11.94 0.55 -1.05
N GLU A 90 -12.22 0.48 0.25
CA GLU A 90 -11.82 -0.67 1.06
C GLU A 90 -12.69 -1.90 0.75
N PRO A 91 -12.12 -3.12 0.77
CA PRO A 91 -10.70 -3.43 0.98
C PRO A 91 -9.83 -3.11 -0.25
N ARG A 92 -8.67 -2.50 0.01
CA ARG A 92 -7.71 -2.07 -1.02
C ARG A 92 -6.80 -3.23 -1.43
N PHE A 93 -6.56 -3.39 -2.72
CA PHE A 93 -5.69 -4.44 -3.25
C PHE A 93 -4.69 -3.90 -4.28
N PHE A 94 -3.41 -4.23 -4.12
CA PHE A 94 -2.35 -3.75 -5.01
C PHE A 94 -2.51 -4.19 -6.48
N ASP A 95 -3.14 -5.34 -6.74
CA ASP A 95 -3.39 -5.86 -8.09
C ASP A 95 -4.57 -5.15 -8.81
N LYS A 96 -5.29 -4.25 -8.12
CA LYS A 96 -6.41 -3.49 -8.66
C LYS A 96 -6.06 -2.07 -9.09
N VAL A 97 -4.82 -1.64 -8.81
CA VAL A 97 -4.31 -0.36 -9.31
C VAL A 97 -4.20 -0.43 -10.84
N GLN A 98 -4.82 0.53 -11.53
CA GLN A 98 -4.80 0.59 -13.00
C GLN A 98 -3.43 1.04 -13.50
N ASP A 99 -2.95 0.37 -14.55
CA ASP A 99 -1.64 0.60 -15.18
C ASP A 99 -0.51 0.74 -14.13
N PRO A 100 -0.25 -0.33 -13.36
CA PRO A 100 0.69 -0.26 -12.26
C PRO A 100 2.11 -0.05 -12.79
N ILE A 101 2.87 0.79 -12.10
CA ILE A 101 4.28 0.98 -12.41
C ILE A 101 5.04 -0.33 -12.15
N SER A 102 6.07 -0.55 -12.96
CA SER A 102 7.02 -1.63 -12.76
C SER A 102 8.41 -1.04 -12.54
N VAL A 103 9.06 -1.44 -11.45
CA VAL A 103 10.45 -1.09 -11.13
C VAL A 103 11.22 -2.39 -11.07
N GLU A 104 12.26 -2.53 -11.90
CA GLU A 104 13.06 -3.77 -11.98
C GLU A 104 12.20 -5.03 -12.16
N GLY A 105 11.15 -4.95 -12.97
CA GLY A 105 10.22 -6.06 -13.22
C GLY A 105 9.23 -6.36 -12.09
N HIS A 106 9.21 -5.57 -11.01
CA HIS A 106 8.30 -5.73 -9.89
C HIS A 106 7.25 -4.62 -9.85
N THR A 107 5.99 -4.99 -9.67
CA THR A 107 4.90 -4.08 -9.30
C THR A 107 4.74 -4.01 -7.77
N ALA A 108 3.90 -3.10 -7.27
CA ALA A 108 3.53 -3.08 -5.85
C ALA A 108 2.90 -4.42 -5.39
N ALA A 109 2.15 -5.09 -6.27
CA ALA A 109 1.57 -6.41 -5.96
C ALA A 109 2.64 -7.49 -5.82
N ASP A 110 3.66 -7.49 -6.68
CA ASP A 110 4.78 -8.43 -6.60
C ASP A 110 5.61 -8.20 -5.32
N VAL A 111 5.87 -6.93 -4.99
CA VAL A 111 6.56 -6.55 -3.76
C VAL A 111 5.77 -6.99 -2.53
N TYR A 112 4.46 -6.72 -2.48
CA TYR A 112 3.61 -7.14 -1.38
C TYR A 112 3.63 -8.67 -1.22
N LEU A 113 3.49 -9.41 -2.34
CA LEU A 113 3.52 -10.86 -2.33
C LEU A 113 4.87 -11.40 -1.83
N ALA A 114 5.99 -10.83 -2.27
CA ALA A 114 7.31 -11.22 -1.77
C ALA A 114 7.44 -10.94 -0.27
N MET A 115 7.06 -9.74 0.19
CA MET A 115 7.20 -9.38 1.60
C MET A 115 6.36 -10.29 2.52
N ILE A 116 5.13 -10.65 2.13
CA ILE A 116 4.26 -11.50 2.96
C ILE A 116 4.59 -13.00 2.84
N SER A 117 4.95 -13.50 1.64
CA SER A 117 5.16 -14.94 1.41
C SER A 117 6.48 -15.48 1.99
N HIS A 118 7.36 -14.61 2.47
CA HIS A 118 8.68 -14.97 2.98
C HIS A 118 8.80 -14.81 4.50
N ASN A 119 7.74 -14.35 5.16
CA ASN A 119 7.67 -14.23 6.60
C ASN A 119 6.25 -14.51 7.09
N ASP A 120 6.10 -15.71 7.61
CA ASP A 120 4.88 -16.31 8.11
C ASP A 120 4.28 -15.62 9.35
N ARG A 121 5.05 -14.74 9.99
CA ARG A 121 4.63 -13.92 11.12
C ARG A 121 4.05 -12.56 10.72
N ILE A 122 4.18 -12.17 9.45
CA ILE A 122 3.63 -10.91 8.97
C ILE A 122 2.15 -11.10 8.67
N VAL A 123 1.30 -10.58 9.55
CA VAL A 123 -0.16 -10.65 9.42
C VAL A 123 -0.69 -9.56 8.50
N ALA A 124 -0.02 -8.39 8.45
CA ALA A 124 -0.38 -7.27 7.59
C ALA A 124 0.86 -6.41 7.29
N ILE A 125 0.87 -5.79 6.11
CA ILE A 125 1.87 -4.82 5.69
C ILE A 125 1.11 -3.58 5.23
N ASP A 126 1.44 -2.41 5.77
CA ASP A 126 0.82 -1.17 5.33
C ASP A 126 1.27 -0.80 3.91
N GLY A 127 0.41 -0.12 3.15
CA GLY A 127 0.67 0.23 1.76
C GLY A 127 1.92 1.08 1.59
N ALA A 128 2.20 2.00 2.51
CA ALA A 128 3.37 2.86 2.43
C ALA A 128 4.67 2.05 2.50
N ALA A 129 4.73 0.98 3.29
CA ALA A 129 5.90 0.09 3.33
C ALA A 129 6.14 -0.62 1.98
N VAL A 130 5.08 -1.05 1.29
CA VAL A 130 5.15 -1.69 -0.04
C VAL A 130 5.70 -0.71 -1.08
N TYR A 131 5.13 0.49 -1.17
CA TYR A 131 5.60 1.49 -2.14
C TYR A 131 6.98 2.05 -1.79
N ALA A 132 7.33 2.13 -0.50
CA ALA A 132 8.68 2.48 -0.08
C ALA A 132 9.71 1.41 -0.49
N MET A 133 9.35 0.13 -0.44
CA MET A 133 10.19 -0.94 -0.96
C MET A 133 10.39 -0.82 -2.49
N LEU A 134 9.34 -0.46 -3.22
CA LEU A 134 9.43 -0.19 -4.67
C LEU A 134 10.34 1.01 -4.98
N ALA A 135 10.24 2.09 -4.21
CA ALA A 135 11.13 3.25 -4.30
C ALA A 135 12.60 2.91 -3.97
N ASN A 136 12.78 2.05 -2.98
CA ASN A 136 14.09 1.54 -2.60
C ASN A 136 14.71 0.64 -3.68
N LEU A 137 13.90 -0.21 -4.33
CA LEU A 137 14.31 -1.04 -5.45
C LEU A 137 14.83 -0.20 -6.62
N ARG A 138 14.16 0.91 -6.94
CA ARG A 138 14.65 1.87 -7.95
C ARG A 138 16.02 2.44 -7.60
N LYS A 139 16.24 2.73 -6.32
CA LYS A 139 17.47 3.38 -5.84
C LYS A 139 18.66 2.44 -5.75
N ASN A 140 18.44 1.20 -5.34
CA ASN A 140 19.49 0.19 -5.20
C ASN A 140 18.96 -1.20 -5.56
N PRO A 141 18.84 -1.51 -6.87
CA PRO A 141 18.16 -2.71 -7.34
C PRO A 141 18.85 -3.98 -6.86
N GLU A 142 20.18 -4.01 -6.84
CA GLU A 142 20.95 -5.17 -6.38
C GLU A 142 20.72 -5.50 -4.90
N LEU A 143 20.64 -4.49 -4.04
CA LEU A 143 20.41 -4.69 -2.61
C LEU A 143 18.98 -5.12 -2.35
N TYR A 144 18.01 -4.39 -2.89
CA TYR A 144 16.61 -4.62 -2.55
C TYR A 144 16.02 -5.84 -3.24
N SER A 145 16.55 -6.27 -4.39
CA SER A 145 16.23 -7.61 -4.92
C SER A 145 16.66 -8.70 -3.94
N LYS A 146 17.86 -8.61 -3.34
CA LYS A 146 18.29 -9.55 -2.30
C LYS A 146 17.42 -9.49 -1.05
N VAL A 147 16.87 -8.33 -0.71
CA VAL A 147 15.92 -8.19 0.41
C VAL A 147 14.61 -8.92 0.11
N LEU A 148 14.07 -8.77 -1.10
CA LEU A 148 12.87 -9.48 -1.54
C LEU A 148 13.10 -11.00 -1.67
N ASP A 149 14.29 -11.40 -2.10
CA ASP A 149 14.70 -12.81 -2.19
C ASP A 149 15.17 -13.39 -0.86
N PHE A 150 15.29 -12.58 0.19
CA PHE A 150 15.74 -13.06 1.48
C PHE A 150 14.73 -14.07 2.06
N ARG A 151 15.25 -15.23 2.44
CA ARG A 151 14.50 -16.24 3.18
C ARG A 151 15.19 -16.42 4.53
N PRO A 152 14.56 -16.05 5.65
CA PRO A 152 15.15 -16.29 6.97
C PRO A 152 15.40 -17.78 7.17
N THR A 153 16.68 -18.18 7.26
CA THR A 153 17.11 -19.59 7.36
C THR A 153 16.96 -20.17 8.77
N CYS A 154 16.63 -19.36 9.78
CA CYS A 154 16.52 -19.82 11.18
C CYS A 154 15.23 -20.57 11.52
N TYR A 155 14.27 -20.70 10.59
CA TYR A 155 13.06 -21.51 10.80
C TYR A 155 13.26 -23.01 10.55
N GLN A 156 14.40 -23.39 9.97
CA GLN A 156 14.72 -24.79 9.66
C GLN A 156 15.11 -25.64 10.87
N SER A 157 15.11 -25.08 12.08
CA SER A 157 15.31 -25.83 13.34
C SER A 157 14.01 -26.05 14.14
N GLY A 158 12.86 -25.91 13.50
CA GLY A 158 11.52 -26.23 14.04
C GLY A 158 10.56 -26.70 12.96
N CYS A 159 11.11 -27.43 11.97
CA CYS A 159 10.43 -27.94 10.78
C CYS A 159 9.14 -28.71 11.11
N GLY A 160 7.99 -28.08 10.88
CA GLY A 160 6.69 -28.71 11.06
C GLY A 160 5.55 -27.81 10.59
N MET A 161 5.25 -27.90 9.29
CA MET A 161 3.93 -27.71 8.66
C MET A 161 2.99 -26.72 9.35
N LYS A 162 2.76 -25.57 8.70
CA LYS A 162 1.68 -24.59 8.93
C LYS A 162 2.07 -23.44 9.86
N ASP A 163 1.95 -22.25 9.33
CA ASP A 163 2.14 -21.00 10.06
C ASP A 163 0.83 -20.49 10.67
N ALA A 164 0.91 -19.42 11.46
CA ALA A 164 -0.27 -18.81 12.07
C ALA A 164 -1.32 -18.38 11.04
N ALA A 165 -0.88 -18.00 9.83
CA ALA A 165 -1.78 -17.64 8.72
C ALA A 165 -2.49 -18.86 8.10
N PHE A 166 -1.81 -20.00 7.99
CA PHE A 166 -2.42 -21.28 7.65
C PHE A 166 -3.44 -21.72 8.71
N ASP A 167 -3.08 -21.63 9.99
CA ASP A 167 -3.97 -22.02 11.10
C ASP A 167 -5.22 -21.13 11.17
N ALA A 168 -5.09 -19.86 10.76
CA ALA A 168 -6.20 -18.92 10.59
C ALA A 168 -6.99 -19.11 9.28
N GLY A 169 -6.58 -20.04 8.40
CA GLY A 169 -7.33 -20.42 7.19
C GLY A 169 -7.14 -19.52 5.98
N TYR A 170 -6.12 -18.65 5.97
CA TYR A 170 -5.90 -17.72 4.86
C TYR A 170 -5.47 -18.42 3.56
N TYR A 171 -4.83 -19.59 3.64
CA TYR A 171 -4.52 -20.42 2.48
C TYR A 171 -4.34 -21.91 2.83
N GLY A 172 -4.84 -22.80 1.96
CA GLY A 172 -4.76 -24.26 2.13
C GLY A 172 -5.43 -25.08 1.01
N GLU A 173 -4.74 -26.15 0.59
CA GLU A 173 -5.05 -27.27 -0.34
C GLU A 173 -5.71 -27.03 -1.72
N ARG A 174 -6.19 -25.84 -2.10
CA ARG A 174 -6.83 -25.66 -3.44
C ARG A 174 -6.01 -24.98 -4.53
N ARG A 175 -4.77 -24.53 -4.30
CA ARG A 175 -4.09 -23.65 -5.28
C ARG A 175 -2.72 -24.08 -5.80
N PHE A 176 -2.18 -25.22 -5.38
CA PHE A 176 -0.95 -25.75 -5.96
C PHE A 176 -1.18 -27.18 -6.42
N PRO A 177 -1.38 -27.44 -7.73
CA PRO A 177 -1.33 -28.80 -8.21
C PRO A 177 0.07 -29.34 -7.93
N LYS A 178 0.14 -30.53 -7.30
CA LYS A 178 1.39 -31.25 -7.10
C LYS A 178 1.98 -31.56 -8.48
N ALA A 179 3.25 -31.22 -8.68
CA ALA A 179 4.06 -31.74 -9.76
C ALA A 179 4.30 -33.24 -9.57
#